data_AF-A0A1I4NKD7-F1
#
_entry.id   AF-A0A1I4NKD7-F1
#
_cell.length_a   1.000
_cell.length_b   1.000
_cell.length_c   1.000
_cell.angle_alpha   90.00
_cell.angle_beta   90.00
_cell.angle_gamma   90.00
#
_symmetry.space_group_name_H-M   'P 1'
#
loop_
_entity.id
_entity.type
_entity.pdbx_description
1 polymer ?
#
loop_
_entity_poly.entity_id
_entity_poly.type
_entity_poly.pdbx_seq_one_letter_code
_entity_poly.pdbx_strand_id
1 'polypeptide(L)'
;MKHVTLAKLLETQTHHHILTLKQTLLFWKRQGVIFFQKEVADLSMSQEFALYYYLAKGNNPDFNAFPVPTSLVAHASTKRGAQQLTNYFQSYYDTNQTLFEDEMTLHKYVGLDYSWFYSVPNDGG
;
A
#
# COMPACT_ATOMS: atom_id res chain seq x y z
N MET A 1 8.14 2.64 -2.22
CA MET A 1 8.20 1.76 -1.03
C MET A 1 9.48 2.06 -0.25
N LYS A 2 9.43 2.09 1.09
CA LYS A 2 10.60 2.17 1.96
C LYS A 2 10.52 1.12 3.06
N HIS A 3 11.62 0.42 3.28
CA HIS A 3 11.78 -0.46 4.44
C HIS A 3 12.18 0.36 5.66
N VAL A 4 11.37 0.30 6.72
CA VAL A 4 11.53 1.11 7.92
C VAL A 4 11.21 0.30 9.18
N THR A 5 11.69 0.80 10.32
CA THR A 5 11.32 0.34 11.66
C THR A 5 10.65 1.49 12.41
N LEU A 6 9.86 1.18 13.44
CA LEU A 6 9.27 2.22 14.29
C LEU A 6 10.35 3.04 15.01
N ALA A 7 11.46 2.41 15.42
CA ALA A 7 12.61 3.11 16.01
C ALA A 7 13.16 4.20 15.08
N LYS A 8 13.42 3.87 13.81
CA LYS A 8 13.94 4.83 12.82
C LYS A 8 12.95 5.96 12.53
N LEU A 9 11.64 5.66 12.53
CA LEU A 9 10.60 6.67 12.35
C LEU A 9 10.50 7.62 13.56
N LEU A 10 10.74 7.13 14.78
CA LEU A 10 10.78 7.98 15.97
C LEU A 10 12.02 8.89 15.98
N GLU A 11 13.19 8.37 15.62
CA GLU A 11 14.43 9.15 15.55
C GLU A 11 14.36 10.31 14.55
N THR A 12 13.58 10.15 13.48
CA THR A 12 13.48 11.11 12.37
C THR A 12 12.32 12.09 12.50
N GLN A 13 11.44 11.92 13.50
CA GLN A 13 10.28 12.77 13.69
C GLN A 13 10.32 13.51 15.03
N THR A 14 9.58 14.59 15.11
CA THR A 14 9.32 15.35 16.35
C THR A 14 8.49 14.57 17.38
N HIS A 15 8.05 13.35 17.05
CA HIS A 15 7.26 12.51 17.93
C HIS A 15 8.18 11.81 18.94
N HIS A 16 8.24 12.31 20.18
CA HIS A 16 9.01 11.70 21.25
C HIS A 16 8.34 10.45 21.87
N HIS A 17 7.14 10.08 21.41
CA HIS A 17 6.36 8.99 22.00
C HIS A 17 5.81 8.01 20.95
N ILE A 18 6.05 6.72 21.19
CA ILE A 18 5.66 5.62 20.30
C ILE A 18 4.15 5.58 20.03
N LEU A 19 3.32 5.85 21.04
CA LEU A 19 1.87 5.85 20.85
C LEU A 19 1.42 6.92 19.86
N THR A 20 2.02 8.11 19.91
CA THR A 20 1.69 9.20 18.99
C THR A 20 2.12 8.85 17.57
N LEU A 21 3.29 8.25 17.38
CA LEU A 21 3.70 7.75 16.07
C LEU A 21 2.71 6.71 15.52
N LYS A 22 2.30 5.73 16.34
CA LYS A 22 1.33 4.70 15.91
C LYS A 22 -0.02 5.32 15.55
N GLN A 23 -0.50 6.31 16.31
CA GLN A 23 -1.72 7.06 16.00
C GLN A 23 -1.60 7.82 14.68
N THR A 24 -0.48 8.50 14.44
CA THR A 24 -0.20 9.21 13.18
C THR A 24 -0.17 8.24 12.00
N LEU A 25 0.48 7.08 12.15
CA LEU A 25 0.50 6.05 11.11
C LEU A 25 -0.92 5.51 10.83
N LEU A 26 -1.73 5.27 11.87
CA LEU A 26 -3.11 4.84 11.70
C LEU A 26 -3.96 5.88 10.99
N PHE A 27 -3.82 7.16 11.37
CA PHE A 27 -4.54 8.25 10.75
C PHE A 27 -4.28 8.28 9.24
N TRP A 28 -3.01 8.30 8.83
CA TRP A 28 -2.65 8.33 7.41
C TRP A 28 -2.98 7.05 6.66
N LYS A 29 -2.89 5.88 7.32
CA LYS A 29 -3.31 4.61 6.74
C LYS A 29 -4.82 4.61 6.47
N ARG A 30 -5.65 5.10 7.41
CA ARG A 30 -7.11 5.25 7.22
C ARG A 30 -7.47 6.18 6.07
N GLN A 31 -6.71 7.25 5.84
CA GLN A 31 -6.90 8.10 4.67
C GLN A 31 -6.49 7.39 3.36
N GLY A 32 -5.65 6.37 3.43
CA GLY A 32 -5.04 5.74 2.26
C GLY A 32 -3.82 6.50 1.74
N VAL A 33 -3.33 7.51 2.46
CA VAL A 33 -2.12 8.26 2.06
C VAL A 33 -0.87 7.40 2.18
N ILE A 34 -0.86 6.50 3.16
CA ILE A 34 0.18 5.47 3.33
C ILE A 34 -0.44 4.09 3.40
N PHE A 35 0.37 3.07 3.13
CA PHE A 35 -0.02 1.69 3.30
C PHE A 35 1.13 0.86 3.86
N PHE A 36 0.77 -0.15 4.65
CA PHE A 36 1.64 -1.22 5.12
C PHE A 36 0.74 -2.40 5.48
N GLN A 37 1.17 -3.62 5.17
CA GLN A 37 0.32 -4.81 5.27
C GLN A 37 -0.01 -5.18 6.72
N LYS A 38 0.96 -5.04 7.63
CA LYS A 38 0.81 -5.42 9.05
C LYS A 38 -0.14 -4.49 9.80
N GLU A 39 -0.73 -4.99 10.87
CA GLU A 39 -1.43 -4.15 11.84
C GLU A 39 -0.42 -3.34 12.67
N VAL A 40 -0.69 -2.04 12.85
CA VAL A 40 0.27 -1.16 13.55
C VAL A 40 0.45 -1.58 15.02
N ALA A 41 -0.60 -2.18 15.60
CA ALA A 41 -0.61 -2.61 16.99
C ALA A 41 0.48 -3.65 17.22
N ASP A 42 0.65 -4.56 16.26
CA ASP A 42 1.54 -5.71 16.32
C ASP A 42 2.99 -5.38 15.93
N LEU A 43 3.23 -4.20 15.35
CA LEU A 43 4.58 -3.76 14.99
C LEU A 43 5.41 -3.49 16.25
N SER A 44 6.53 -4.21 16.37
CA SER A 44 7.56 -3.95 17.37
C SER A 44 8.53 -2.84 16.94
N MET A 45 9.32 -2.33 17.89
CA MET A 45 10.24 -1.21 17.65
C MET A 45 11.30 -1.49 16.59
N SER A 46 11.83 -2.72 16.57
CA SER A 46 12.90 -3.16 15.68
C SER A 46 12.41 -3.92 14.46
N GLN A 47 11.11 -4.28 14.42
CA GLN A 47 10.57 -5.03 13.30
C GLN A 47 10.51 -4.15 12.04
N GLU A 48 11.10 -4.67 10.97
CA GLU A 48 11.04 -4.04 9.66
C GLU A 48 9.69 -4.28 8.99
N PHE A 49 9.20 -3.25 8.30
CA PHE A 49 8.02 -3.34 7.45
C PHE A 49 8.15 -2.44 6.22
N ALA A 50 7.48 -2.84 5.15
CA ALA A 50 7.37 -2.06 3.92
C ALA A 50 6.32 -0.96 4.09
N LEU A 51 6.76 0.29 4.05
CA LEU A 51 5.92 1.48 4.07
C LEU A 51 5.77 2.04 2.66
N TYR A 52 4.53 2.18 2.23
CA TYR A 52 4.14 2.69 0.93
C TYR A 52 3.54 4.08 1.10
N TYR A 53 3.77 4.97 0.13
CA TYR A 53 3.24 6.32 0.10
C TYR A 53 2.55 6.53 -1.25
N TYR A 54 1.39 7.17 -1.27
CA TYR A 54 0.61 7.29 -2.50
C TYR A 54 1.33 8.08 -3.62
N LEU A 55 2.24 9.01 -3.25
CA LEU A 55 3.02 9.82 -4.20
C LEU A 55 4.31 9.16 -4.69
N ALA A 56 4.72 8.06 -4.07
CA ALA A 56 6.03 7.48 -4.35
C ALA A 56 5.89 6.02 -4.79
N LYS A 57 6.10 5.80 -6.09
CA LYS A 57 6.09 4.45 -6.67
C LYS A 57 7.09 3.53 -5.97
N GLY A 58 6.70 2.26 -5.86
CA GLY A 58 7.63 1.20 -5.51
C GLY A 58 8.69 1.03 -6.60
N ASN A 59 9.82 0.42 -6.26
CA ASN A 59 10.89 0.15 -7.23
C ASN A 59 10.60 -1.09 -8.09
N ASN A 60 9.60 -1.92 -7.72
CA ASN A 60 9.26 -3.18 -8.39
C ASN A 60 7.73 -3.37 -8.52
N PRO A 61 7.13 -3.30 -9.71
CA PRO A 61 5.68 -3.39 -9.89
C PRO A 61 5.06 -4.73 -9.44
N ASP A 62 5.80 -5.85 -9.49
CA ASP A 62 5.25 -7.21 -9.33
C ASP A 62 4.87 -7.55 -7.87
N PHE A 63 5.52 -6.88 -6.91
CA PHE A 63 5.37 -7.17 -5.47
C PHE A 63 4.94 -5.95 -4.65
N ASN A 64 4.70 -4.80 -5.28
CA ASN A 64 4.43 -3.56 -4.57
C ASN A 64 2.94 -3.20 -4.59
N ALA A 65 2.45 -2.78 -3.43
CA ALA A 65 1.15 -2.17 -3.31
C ALA A 65 1.07 -0.86 -4.11
N PHE A 66 -0.08 -0.59 -4.73
CA PHE A 66 -0.35 0.66 -5.45
C PHE A 66 -1.66 1.30 -4.99
N PRO A 67 -1.70 2.64 -4.89
CA PRO A 67 -2.89 3.38 -4.50
C PRO A 67 -3.81 3.56 -5.72
N VAL A 68 -5.11 3.59 -5.49
CA VAL A 68 -6.12 3.99 -6.48
C VAL A 68 -7.11 4.91 -5.77
N PRO A 69 -7.47 6.07 -6.34
CA PRO A 69 -8.50 6.93 -5.79
C PRO A 69 -9.77 6.14 -5.50
N THR A 70 -10.30 6.22 -4.28
CA THR A 70 -11.46 5.41 -3.85
C THR A 70 -12.69 5.63 -4.74
N SER A 71 -12.84 6.81 -5.34
CA SER A 71 -13.88 7.11 -6.32
C SER A 71 -13.85 6.22 -7.58
N LEU A 72 -12.68 5.69 -7.96
CA LEU A 72 -12.51 4.80 -9.11
C LEU A 72 -12.74 3.32 -8.75
N VAL A 73 -12.77 2.99 -7.47
CA VAL A 73 -12.82 1.60 -6.97
C VAL A 73 -14.22 1.01 -7.02
N ALA A 74 -15.27 1.84 -6.97
CA ALA A 74 -16.67 1.39 -6.99
C ALA A 74 -17.02 0.54 -8.23
N HIS A 75 -16.27 0.70 -9.33
CA HIS A 75 -16.51 -0.01 -10.58
C HIS A 75 -15.53 -1.16 -10.85
N ALA A 76 -14.57 -1.40 -9.94
CA ALA A 76 -13.45 -2.34 -10.09
C ALA A 76 -13.87 -3.77 -10.44
N SER A 77 -15.05 -4.22 -10.00
CA SER A 77 -15.59 -5.57 -10.24
C SER A 77 -16.19 -5.76 -11.64
N THR A 78 -16.29 -4.70 -12.45
CA THR A 78 -16.75 -4.78 -13.83
C THR A 78 -15.56 -4.94 -14.79
N LYS A 79 -15.77 -5.51 -15.98
CA LYS A 79 -14.73 -5.60 -17.02
C LYS A 79 -14.10 -4.23 -17.33
N ARG A 80 -14.93 -3.18 -17.37
CA ARG A 80 -14.48 -1.80 -17.59
C ARG A 80 -13.65 -1.28 -16.41
N GLY A 81 -14.04 -1.57 -15.17
CA GLY A 81 -13.28 -1.18 -13.99
C GLY A 81 -11.95 -1.93 -13.87
N ALA A 82 -11.91 -3.21 -14.21
CA ALA A 82 -10.67 -3.97 -14.30
C ALA A 82 -9.70 -3.35 -15.33
N GLN A 83 -10.21 -2.94 -16.48
CA GLN A 83 -9.39 -2.23 -17.48
C GLN A 83 -8.91 -0.86 -16.97
N GLN A 84 -9.77 -0.11 -16.27
CA GLN A 84 -9.37 1.17 -15.65
C GLN A 84 -8.29 0.97 -14.58
N LEU A 85 -8.39 -0.07 -13.76
CA LEU A 85 -7.38 -0.43 -12.78
C LEU A 85 -6.05 -0.80 -13.45
N THR A 86 -6.09 -1.58 -14.53
CA THR A 86 -4.91 -1.92 -15.34
C THR A 86 -4.22 -0.66 -15.85
N ASN A 87 -4.97 0.24 -16.48
CA ASN A 87 -4.42 1.49 -17.00
C ASN A 87 -3.83 2.36 -15.88
N TYR A 88 -4.48 2.39 -14.72
CA TYR A 88 -3.97 3.13 -13.56
C TYR A 88 -2.66 2.55 -13.05
N PHE A 89 -2.56 1.24 -12.92
CA PHE A 89 -1.35 0.54 -12.51
C PHE A 89 -0.19 0.78 -13.48
N GLN A 90 -0.45 0.63 -14.77
CA GLN A 90 0.52 0.88 -15.84
C GLN A 90 1.06 2.31 -15.78
N SER A 91 0.18 3.30 -15.59
CA SER A 91 0.55 4.70 -15.41
C SER A 91 1.35 4.93 -14.12
N TYR A 92 0.95 4.34 -13.00
CA TYR A 92 1.60 4.53 -11.71
C TYR A 92 3.04 3.97 -11.69
N TYR A 93 3.25 2.80 -12.29
CA TYR A 93 4.58 2.17 -12.33
C TYR A 93 5.41 2.55 -13.55
N ASP A 94 4.80 3.13 -14.59
CA ASP A 94 5.42 3.34 -15.90
C ASP A 94 5.80 1.99 -16.54
N THR A 95 4.79 1.12 -16.73
CA THR A 95 4.93 -0.25 -17.23
C THR A 95 3.81 -0.60 -18.21
N ASN A 96 4.03 -1.60 -19.07
CA ASN A 96 3.02 -2.19 -19.94
C ASN A 96 2.49 -3.53 -19.42
N GLN A 97 2.93 -3.97 -18.23
CA GLN A 97 2.45 -5.21 -17.61
C GLN A 97 0.95 -5.13 -17.34
N THR A 98 0.26 -6.26 -17.51
CA THR A 98 -1.16 -6.38 -17.23
C THR A 98 -1.35 -6.88 -15.80
N LEU A 99 -2.22 -6.23 -15.01
CA LEU A 99 -2.51 -6.60 -13.61
C LEU A 99 -3.09 -8.03 -13.44
N PHE A 100 -3.56 -8.65 -14.53
CA PHE A 100 -4.42 -9.83 -14.51
C PHE A 100 -3.91 -10.97 -15.38
N GLU A 101 -2.62 -10.96 -15.75
CA GLU A 101 -2.11 -11.93 -16.73
C GLU A 101 -1.99 -13.36 -16.20
N ASP A 102 -1.76 -13.59 -14.90
CA ASP A 102 -1.80 -14.94 -14.31
C ASP A 102 -1.99 -14.88 -12.77
N GLU A 103 -2.91 -15.70 -12.23
CA GLU A 103 -3.07 -16.20 -10.84
C GLU A 103 -2.85 -15.27 -9.60
N MET A 104 -2.55 -13.99 -9.76
CA MET A 104 -2.34 -13.06 -8.66
C MET A 104 -3.68 -12.66 -8.03
N THR A 105 -3.94 -13.19 -6.85
CA THR A 105 -5.03 -12.70 -6.00
C THR A 105 -4.67 -11.31 -5.47
N LEU A 106 -5.25 -10.28 -6.08
CA LEU A 106 -5.10 -8.90 -5.61
C LEU A 106 -5.98 -8.66 -4.39
N HIS A 107 -5.33 -8.39 -3.26
CA HIS A 107 -5.99 -7.94 -2.05
C HIS A 107 -6.25 -6.44 -2.12
N LYS A 108 -7.24 -5.99 -1.35
CA LYS A 108 -7.66 -4.60 -1.30
C LYS A 108 -7.77 -4.11 0.13
N TYR A 109 -7.10 -2.99 0.42
CA TYR A 109 -7.35 -2.18 1.61
C TYR A 109 -8.11 -0.92 1.20
N VAL A 110 -9.22 -0.62 1.88
CA VAL A 110 -10.07 0.53 1.56
C VAL A 110 -9.77 1.68 2.52
N GLY A 111 -9.12 2.73 2.02
CA GLY A 111 -8.98 4.01 2.71
C GLY A 111 -10.02 5.02 2.23
N LEU A 112 -10.09 6.17 2.91
CA LEU A 112 -11.04 7.23 2.60
C LEU A 112 -10.75 7.88 1.24
N ASP A 113 -9.52 8.34 1.02
CA ASP A 113 -9.13 9.02 -0.23
C ASP A 113 -8.61 8.01 -1.27
N TYR A 114 -7.81 7.04 -0.80
CA TYR A 114 -7.20 6.02 -1.64
C TYR A 114 -7.45 4.62 -1.09
N SER A 115 -7.76 3.70 -1.99
CA SER A 115 -7.70 2.27 -1.72
C SER A 115 -6.40 1.70 -2.26
N TRP A 116 -5.83 0.75 -1.54
CA TRP A 116 -4.58 0.10 -1.95
C TRP A 116 -4.87 -1.30 -2.46
N PHE A 117 -4.32 -1.60 -3.63
CA PHE A 117 -4.28 -2.95 -4.18
C PHE A 117 -2.88 -3.50 -3.99
N TYR A 118 -2.79 -4.75 -3.57
CA TYR A 118 -1.52 -5.40 -3.30
C TYR A 118 -1.62 -6.90 -3.52
N SER A 119 -0.53 -7.50 -3.96
CA SER A 119 -0.35 -8.94 -3.92
C SER A 119 0.21 -9.36 -2.56
N VAL A 120 -0.21 -10.52 -2.09
CA VAL A 120 0.55 -11.25 -1.08
C VAL A 120 1.38 -12.25 -1.87
N PRO A 121 2.70 -12.37 -1.62
CA PRO A 121 3.46 -13.46 -2.21
C PRO A 121 2.71 -14.75 -1.90
N ASN A 122 2.43 -15.61 -2.89
CA ASN A 122 2.07 -16.98 -2.57
C ASN A 122 3.24 -17.52 -1.75
N ASP A 123 3.04 -17.71 -0.45
CA ASP A 123 3.91 -18.56 0.34
C ASP A 123 3.76 -19.95 -0.31
N GLY A 124 4.64 -20.24 -1.27
CA GLY A 124 4.82 -21.59 -1.78
C GLY A 124 5.17 -22.45 -0.58
N GLY A 125 4.23 -23.32 -0.20
CA GLY A 125 4.45 -24.36 0.80
C GLY A 125 5.55 -25.33 0.39
#